data_AF-A0A6A6M9Z8-F1
#
_entry.id   AF-A0A6A6M9Z8-F1
#
_cell.length_a   1.000
_cell.length_b   1.000
_cell.length_c   1.000
_cell.angle_alpha   90.00
_cell.angle_beta   90.00
_cell.angle_gamma   90.00
#
_symmetry.space_group_name_H-M   'P 1'
#
loop_
_entity.id
_entity.type
_entity.pdbx_description
1 polymer ?
#
loop_
_entity_poly.entity_id
_entity_poly.type
_entity_poly.pdbx_seq_one_letter_code
_entity_poly.pdbx_strand_id
1 'polypeptide(L)'
;MYMLNTRLPPKFSDNVTVRRSANYPPSKWSHDFVASLKNEYAGEPYTARVNKLKEEVKMMLESATNPLDQLEIIDACKDLEWLTILRIK
;
A
#
# COMPACT_ATOMS: atom_id res chain seq x y z
N MET A 1 -66.36 29.48 -29.96
CA MET A 1 -65.67 28.40 -30.70
C MET A 1 -64.51 29.05 -31.43
N TYR A 2 -63.23 28.85 -31.14
CA TYR A 2 -62.52 27.86 -30.32
C TYR A 2 -61.31 28.54 -29.65
N MET A 3 -60.97 28.01 -28.49
CA MET A 3 -59.86 28.39 -27.63
C MET A 3 -58.59 27.59 -28.02
N LEU A 4 -57.42 28.22 -27.82
CA LEU A 4 -56.19 27.65 -27.25
C LEU A 4 -55.21 26.81 -28.12
N ASN A 5 -53.99 27.36 -28.27
CA ASN A 5 -52.74 26.84 -27.66
C ASN A 5 -51.51 26.94 -28.59
N THR A 6 -50.87 28.11 -28.62
CA THR A 6 -49.43 28.15 -28.92
C THR A 6 -48.68 27.74 -27.65
N ARG A 7 -48.56 26.43 -27.41
CA ARG A 7 -47.60 25.92 -26.43
C ARG A 7 -46.20 26.33 -26.92
N LEU A 8 -45.66 27.42 -26.37
CA LEU A 8 -44.22 27.64 -26.41
C LEU A 8 -43.57 26.39 -25.81
N PRO A 9 -42.51 25.84 -26.43
CA PRO A 9 -41.78 24.74 -25.81
C PRO A 9 -41.39 25.17 -24.40
N PRO A 10 -41.45 24.27 -23.40
CA PRO A 10 -40.94 24.61 -22.09
C PRO A 10 -39.52 25.15 -22.29
N LYS A 11 -39.28 26.39 -21.88
CA LYS A 11 -37.92 26.88 -21.73
C LYS A 11 -37.33 26.00 -20.64
N PHE A 12 -36.70 24.90 -21.04
CA PHE A 12 -35.67 24.29 -20.23
C PHE A 12 -34.72 25.45 -19.97
N SER A 13 -34.74 25.93 -18.74
CA SER A 13 -33.66 26.78 -18.30
C SER A 13 -32.43 25.91 -18.53
N ASP A 14 -31.64 26.29 -19.53
CA ASP A 14 -30.36 25.67 -19.83
C ASP A 14 -29.42 26.02 -18.67
N ASN A 15 -29.76 25.50 -17.49
CA ASN A 15 -28.89 25.42 -16.33
C ASN A 15 -27.93 24.26 -16.61
N VAL A 16 -27.28 24.30 -17.78
CA VAL A 16 -26.18 23.42 -18.12
C VAL A 16 -25.09 23.81 -17.13
N THR A 17 -25.07 23.10 -16.01
CA THR A 17 -23.98 23.21 -15.06
C THR A 17 -22.74 22.71 -15.80
N VAL A 18 -21.94 23.64 -16.30
CA VAL A 18 -20.70 23.31 -17.01
C VAL A 18 -19.80 22.56 -16.04
N ARG A 19 -19.48 21.31 -16.37
CA ARG A 19 -18.58 20.49 -15.58
C ARG A 19 -17.24 21.22 -15.48
N ARG A 20 -16.81 21.54 -14.26
CA ARG A 20 -15.46 22.04 -13.98
C ARG A 20 -14.52 20.83 -13.89
N SER A 21 -13.38 20.90 -14.57
CA SER A 21 -12.30 19.92 -14.40
C SER A 21 -11.23 20.51 -13.48
N ALA A 22 -10.78 19.74 -12.50
CA ALA A 22 -9.67 20.13 -11.61
C ALA A 22 -8.29 19.91 -12.25
N ASN A 23 -8.24 19.38 -13.48
CA ASN A 23 -7.01 19.12 -14.24
C ASN A 23 -5.96 18.29 -13.46
N TYR A 24 -6.39 17.21 -12.82
CA TYR A 24 -5.48 16.29 -12.13
C TYR A 24 -4.54 15.59 -13.13
N PRO A 25 -3.25 15.47 -12.82
CA PRO A 25 -2.33 14.70 -13.65
C PRO A 25 -2.69 13.21 -13.61
N PRO A 26 -2.35 12.45 -14.66
CA PRO A 26 -2.54 11.01 -14.67
C PRO A 26 -1.70 10.32 -13.59
N SER A 27 -2.01 9.06 -13.30
CA SER A 27 -1.22 8.26 -12.36
C SER A 27 0.23 8.15 -12.83
N LYS A 28 1.16 8.20 -11.88
CA LYS A 28 2.60 8.00 -12.16
C LYS A 28 2.92 6.60 -12.67
N TRP A 29 2.08 5.63 -12.34
CA TRP A 29 2.24 4.23 -12.71
C TRP A 29 1.08 3.79 -13.58
N SER A 30 1.38 3.20 -14.74
CA SER A 30 0.38 2.59 -15.62
C SER A 30 -0.03 1.22 -15.08
N HIS A 31 -1.19 0.73 -15.53
CA HIS A 31 -1.66 -0.60 -15.17
C HIS A 31 -0.66 -1.68 -15.60
N ASP A 32 -0.18 -1.61 -16.84
CA ASP A 32 0.80 -2.56 -17.38
C ASP A 32 2.10 -2.54 -16.59
N PHE A 33 2.56 -1.35 -16.16
CA PHE A 33 3.74 -1.22 -15.32
C PHE A 33 3.56 -1.98 -14.01
N VAL A 34 2.47 -1.72 -13.28
CA VAL A 34 2.20 -2.38 -12.00
C VAL A 34 2.01 -3.89 -12.18
N ALA A 35 1.32 -4.32 -13.23
CA ALA A 35 1.08 -5.73 -13.52
C ALA A 35 2.35 -6.49 -13.94
N SER A 36 3.32 -5.79 -14.53
CA SER A 36 4.60 -6.38 -14.95
C SER A 36 5.58 -6.58 -13.79
N LEU A 37 5.36 -5.96 -12.63
CA LEU A 37 6.25 -6.07 -11.48
C LEU A 37 6.29 -7.52 -10.99
N LYS A 38 7.50 -8.05 -10.87
CA LYS A 38 7.75 -9.39 -10.34
C LYS A 38 8.48 -9.28 -9.02
N ASN A 39 8.05 -10.07 -8.04
CA ASN A 39 8.75 -10.21 -6.78
C ASN A 39 9.78 -11.34 -6.88
N GLU A 40 11.02 -11.00 -7.18
CA GLU A 40 12.13 -11.97 -7.24
C GLU A 40 12.43 -12.61 -5.87
N TYR A 41 11.98 -11.98 -4.79
CA TYR A 41 12.25 -12.38 -3.41
C TYR A 41 11.13 -13.25 -2.80
N ALA A 42 10.08 -13.56 -3.56
CA ALA A 42 8.98 -14.42 -3.08
C ALA A 42 9.33 -15.92 -3.07
N GLY A 43 10.49 -16.31 -3.60
CA GLY A 43 10.88 -17.71 -3.73
C GLY A 43 11.37 -18.38 -2.44
N GLU A 44 11.29 -19.72 -2.42
CA GLU A 44 11.83 -20.58 -1.36
C GLU A 44 13.29 -20.28 -0.91
N PRO A 45 14.27 -19.95 -1.78
CA PRO A 45 15.62 -19.68 -1.31
C PRO A 45 15.70 -18.46 -0.37
N TYR A 46 14.85 -17.45 -0.59
CA TYR A 46 14.83 -16.25 0.25
C TYR A 46 14.10 -16.49 1.56
N THR A 47 13.02 -17.29 1.55
CA THR A 47 12.33 -17.67 2.79
C THR A 47 13.21 -18.56 3.67
N ALA A 48 13.96 -19.51 3.08
CA ALA A 48 14.93 -20.33 3.79
C ALA A 48 16.05 -19.47 4.41
N ARG A 49 16.58 -18.50 3.65
CA ARG A 49 17.61 -17.57 4.15
C ARG A 49 17.08 -16.69 5.30
N VAL A 50 15.85 -16.19 5.19
CA VAL A 50 15.22 -15.41 6.27
C VAL A 50 15.06 -16.26 7.53
N ASN A 51 14.64 -17.52 7.42
CA ASN A 51 14.51 -18.40 8.58
C ASN A 51 15.87 -18.68 9.23
N LYS A 52 16.92 -18.94 8.43
CA LYS A 52 18.28 -19.10 8.95
C LYS A 52 18.77 -17.87 9.71
N LEU A 53 18.56 -16.67 9.15
CA LEU A 53 18.94 -15.42 9.82
C LEU A 53 18.18 -15.21 11.13
N LYS A 54 16.89 -15.60 11.19
CA LYS A 54 16.10 -15.56 12.43
C LYS A 54 16.69 -16.49 13.50
N GLU A 55 17.12 -17.70 13.12
CA GLU A 55 17.76 -18.64 14.04
C GLU A 55 19.11 -18.11 14.55
N GLU A 56 19.92 -17.51 13.67
CA GLU A 56 21.19 -16.89 14.06
C GLU A 56 20.98 -15.75 15.07
N VAL A 57 20.02 -14.86 14.84
CA VAL A 57 19.69 -13.77 15.79
C VAL A 57 19.21 -14.35 17.14
N LYS A 58 18.41 -15.43 17.11
CA LYS A 58 17.98 -16.10 18.35
C LYS A 58 19.17 -16.67 19.13
N MET A 59 20.12 -17.30 18.46
CA MET A 59 21.35 -17.80 19.10
C MET A 59 22.21 -16.65 19.65
N MET A 60 22.32 -15.52 18.94
CA MET A 60 23.04 -14.34 19.44
C MET A 60 22.39 -13.79 20.71
N LEU A 61 21.06 -13.76 20.78
CA LEU A 61 20.33 -13.33 21.97
C LEU A 61 20.54 -14.29 23.15
N GLU A 62 20.52 -15.60 22.90
CA GLU A 62 20.73 -16.63 23.93
C GLU A 62 22.19 -16.68 24.43
N SER A 63 23.16 -16.37 23.56
CA SER A 63 24.60 -16.37 23.89
C SER A 63 25.10 -15.05 24.47
N ALA A 64 24.38 -13.94 24.26
CA ALA A 64 24.71 -12.66 24.86
C ALA A 64 24.65 -12.74 26.39
N THR A 65 25.83 -12.61 27.02
CA THR A 65 26.01 -12.82 28.47
C THR A 65 25.65 -11.59 29.29
N ASN A 66 25.71 -10.41 28.66
CA ASN A 66 25.37 -9.13 29.27
C ASN A 66 23.93 -8.72 28.89
N PRO A 67 23.08 -8.37 29.86
CA PRO A 67 21.75 -7.84 29.59
C PRO A 67 21.74 -6.58 28.70
N LEU A 68 22.80 -5.78 28.70
CA LEU A 68 22.91 -4.60 27.83
C LEU A 68 23.04 -5.00 26.35
N ASP A 69 23.89 -5.98 26.06
CA ASP A 69 24.13 -6.47 24.69
C ASP A 69 22.85 -7.13 24.13
N GLN A 70 22.09 -7.83 24.98
CA GLN A 70 20.76 -8.35 24.61
C GLN A 70 19.78 -7.22 24.24
N LEU A 71 19.79 -6.13 25.00
CA LEU A 71 18.92 -4.99 24.75
C LEU A 71 19.25 -4.30 23.42
N GLU A 72 20.53 -4.15 23.10
CA GLU A 72 21.00 -3.56 21.84
C GLU A 72 20.56 -4.40 20.62
N ILE A 73 20.65 -5.73 20.71
CA ILE A 73 20.17 -6.64 19.67
C ILE A 73 18.64 -6.51 19.50
N ILE A 74 17.89 -6.43 20.60
CA ILE A 74 16.43 -6.25 20.56
C ILE A 74 16.07 -4.91 19.94
N ASP A 75 16.78 -3.83 20.28
CA ASP A 75 16.52 -2.48 19.78
C ASP A 75 16.78 -2.41 18.27
N ALA A 76 17.92 -2.94 17.81
CA ALA A 76 18.25 -3.06 16.39
C ALA A 76 17.21 -3.87 15.60
N CYS A 77 16.65 -4.94 16.19
CA CYS A 77 15.60 -5.73 15.56
C CYS A 77 14.24 -5.00 15.50
N LYS A 78 13.95 -4.17 16.50
CA LYS A 78 12.69 -3.42 16.62
C LYS A 78 12.62 -2.26 15.63
N ASP A 79 13.72 -1.53 15.43
CA ASP A 79 13.80 -0.43 14.46
C ASP A 79 13.56 -0.86 13.03
N LEU A 80 13.84 -2.13 12.73
CA LEU A 80 13.61 -2.72 11.44
C LEU A 80 12.19 -3.35 11.31
N GLU A 81 11.29 -3.13 12.27
CA GLU A 81 9.91 -3.68 12.35
C GLU A 81 9.80 -5.22 12.35
N TRP A 82 10.89 -5.95 12.62
CA TRP A 82 10.92 -7.42 12.53
C TRP A 82 10.01 -8.11 13.56
N LEU A 83 9.72 -7.43 14.67
CA LEU A 83 8.82 -7.95 15.69
C LEU A 83 7.40 -8.18 15.17
N THR A 84 6.95 -7.44 14.13
CA THR A 84 5.65 -7.66 13.50
C THR A 84 5.64 -8.94 12.63
N ILE A 85 6.79 -9.28 12.03
CA ILE A 85 6.98 -10.46 11.17
C ILE A 85 7.25 -11.73 11.99
N LEU A 86 7.84 -11.59 13.18
CA LEU A 86 8.06 -12.71 14.11
C LEU A 86 6.81 -13.08 14.93
N ARG A 87 5.82 -12.18 15.06
CA ARG A 87 4.63 -12.38 15.89
C ARG A 87 3.45 -13.05 15.17
N ILE A 88 3.53 -13.24 13.85
CA ILE A 88 2.54 -13.98 13.06
C ILE A 88 3.08 -15.38 12.78
N LYS A 89 3.06 -16.25 13.79
CA LYS A 89 2.94 -17.71 13.72
C LYS A 89 2.63 -18.27 15.10
#